data_AF-A0A285JHQ5-F1
#
_entry.id   AF-A0A285JHQ5-F1
#
_cell.length_a   1.000
_cell.length_b   1.000
_cell.length_c   1.000
_cell.angle_alpha   90.00
_cell.angle_beta   90.00
_cell.angle_gamma   90.00
#
_symmetry.space_group_name_H-M   'P 1'
#
loop_
_entity.id
_entity.type
_entity.pdbx_description
1 polymer ?
#
loop_
_entity_poly.entity_id
_entity_poly.type
_entity_poly.pdbx_seq_one_letter_code
_entity_poly.pdbx_strand_id
1 'polypeptide(L)'
;MTMIAPLLLSLAISTAGYSQSELRTLQYAVNSYAYSNALEQFYQNCLQLDPEQYMVKKPDNTRFHNLLQQQLQLEINQFVSSVATNPKLRQRAPDDISLTDCNDHAAYQKVLDRYELELFALEIATPVKVSKQDAASHRKQQQQLAIKSATELLARSKAVAIVSIIDRNSLSTLEQSNFLHPEYKGRYIYRVDQGWRNIPSRYMGMQSYLTEQQYGKGPKSWLLLLDQHNQFLKVFDEAEARVYLNLLGKPEWHFDNQGNLQRR
;
A
#
# COMPACT_ATOMS: atom_id res chain seq x y z
N MET A 1 -40.51 36.35 -7.92
CA MET A 1 -39.82 36.70 -9.18
C MET A 1 -38.47 37.28 -8.79
N THR A 2 -37.40 36.48 -8.86
CA THR A 2 -36.38 36.53 -9.96
C THR A 2 -35.66 37.89 -9.94
N MET A 3 -34.37 38.05 -9.64
CA MET A 3 -33.23 37.26 -10.10
C MET A 3 -31.95 37.70 -9.35
N ILE A 4 -31.07 36.72 -9.12
CA ILE A 4 -29.64 36.71 -9.43
C ILE A 4 -28.77 37.76 -8.71
N ALA A 5 -28.00 37.24 -7.75
CA ALA A 5 -26.67 37.76 -7.43
C ALA A 5 -25.67 37.27 -8.51
N PRO A 6 -24.94 38.17 -9.19
CA PRO A 6 -23.76 37.79 -9.95
C PRO A 6 -22.57 38.56 -9.38
N LEU A 7 -21.67 37.92 -8.62
CA LEU A 7 -20.32 38.46 -8.41
C LEU A 7 -19.44 37.43 -7.70
N LEU A 8 -19.04 36.40 -8.44
CA LEU A 8 -17.77 35.69 -8.20
C LEU A 8 -17.14 35.38 -9.56
N LEU A 9 -16.63 36.43 -10.20
CA LEU A 9 -15.61 36.34 -11.25
C LEU A 9 -14.29 36.78 -10.63
N SER A 10 -13.44 35.82 -10.28
CA SER A 10 -11.99 35.91 -10.42
C SER A 10 -11.35 34.65 -9.85
N LEU A 11 -10.78 33.82 -10.73
CA LEU A 11 -9.43 33.24 -10.62
C LEU A 11 -9.20 32.29 -11.80
N ALA A 12 -8.35 32.76 -12.71
CA ALA A 12 -7.94 32.09 -13.92
C ALA A 12 -7.03 30.86 -13.62
N ILE A 13 -7.56 29.67 -13.92
CA ILE A 13 -7.00 28.55 -14.71
C ILE A 13 -5.45 28.50 -14.82
N SER A 14 -4.78 27.41 -14.45
CA SER A 14 -4.68 26.27 -15.38
C SER A 14 -5.26 24.94 -14.88
N THR A 15 -6.57 24.95 -14.65
CA THR A 15 -7.51 23.85 -14.94
C THR A 15 -7.88 23.86 -16.44
N ALA A 16 -6.91 24.13 -17.33
CA ALA A 16 -7.19 24.34 -18.74
C ALA A 16 -7.57 22.99 -19.35
N GLY A 17 -8.88 22.71 -19.39
CA GLY A 17 -9.44 21.47 -19.93
C GLY A 17 -10.54 20.82 -19.08
N TYR A 18 -10.65 21.08 -17.77
CA TYR A 18 -11.67 20.47 -16.91
C TYR A 18 -12.85 21.40 -16.65
N SER A 19 -14.06 20.88 -16.87
CA SER A 19 -15.35 21.47 -16.52
C SER A 19 -15.61 21.42 -15.00
N GLN A 20 -16.59 22.21 -14.55
CA GLN A 20 -16.97 22.27 -13.14
C GLN A 20 -17.48 20.94 -12.59
N SER A 21 -18.16 20.12 -13.40
CA SER A 21 -18.56 18.77 -12.99
C SER A 21 -17.35 17.86 -12.76
N GLU A 22 -16.34 17.94 -13.62
CA GLU A 22 -15.10 17.15 -13.49
C GLU A 22 -14.29 17.54 -12.26
N LEU A 23 -14.27 18.83 -11.93
CA LEU A 23 -13.65 19.31 -10.70
C LEU A 23 -14.37 18.78 -9.45
N ARG A 24 -15.70 18.60 -9.49
CA ARG A 24 -16.46 17.97 -8.40
C ARG A 24 -16.18 16.47 -8.32
N THR A 25 -16.11 15.77 -9.45
CA THR A 25 -15.73 14.35 -9.48
C THR A 25 -14.34 14.14 -8.84
N LEU A 26 -13.37 14.99 -9.19
CA LEU A 26 -12.05 14.98 -8.57
C LEU A 26 -12.10 15.29 -7.07
N GLN A 27 -12.97 16.19 -6.63
CA GLN A 27 -13.17 16.51 -5.23
C GLN A 27 -13.68 15.30 -4.44
N TYR A 28 -14.72 14.62 -4.94
CA TYR A 28 -15.27 13.43 -4.29
C TYR A 28 -14.23 12.31 -4.17
N ALA A 29 -13.37 12.14 -5.19
CA ALA A 29 -12.28 11.18 -5.14
C ALA A 29 -11.20 11.57 -4.10
N VAL A 30 -10.85 12.86 -4.00
CA VAL A 30 -9.88 13.35 -2.99
C VAL A 30 -10.42 13.16 -1.58
N ASN A 31 -11.70 13.48 -1.36
CA ASN A 31 -12.35 13.29 -0.07
C ASN A 31 -12.43 11.82 0.31
N SER A 32 -12.88 10.97 -0.62
CA SER A 32 -12.95 9.52 -0.43
C SER A 32 -11.59 8.95 -0.03
N TYR A 33 -10.51 9.38 -0.69
CA TYR A 33 -9.16 8.99 -0.36
C TYR A 33 -8.71 9.47 1.03
N ALA A 34 -9.00 10.72 1.38
CA ALA A 34 -8.62 11.26 2.68
C ALA A 34 -9.30 10.50 3.83
N TYR A 35 -10.61 10.25 3.70
CA TYR A 35 -11.35 9.47 4.69
C TYR A 35 -10.90 8.00 4.72
N SER A 36 -10.71 7.34 3.56
CA SER A 36 -10.25 5.94 3.51
C SER A 36 -8.87 5.76 4.14
N ASN A 37 -7.94 6.69 3.85
CA ASN A 37 -6.60 6.64 4.40
C ASN A 37 -6.61 6.83 5.93
N ALA A 38 -7.43 7.74 6.45
CA ALA A 38 -7.56 7.94 7.88
C ALA A 38 -8.20 6.73 8.59
N LEU A 39 -9.25 6.13 8.01
CA LEU A 39 -9.88 4.92 8.55
C LEU A 39 -8.90 3.73 8.57
N GLU A 40 -8.11 3.55 7.51
CA GLU A 40 -7.10 2.48 7.44
C GLU A 40 -5.98 2.72 8.46
N GLN A 41 -5.44 3.94 8.56
CA GLN A 41 -4.42 4.27 9.56
C GLN A 41 -4.93 4.07 10.98
N PHE A 42 -6.16 4.51 11.26
CA PHE A 42 -6.78 4.34 12.56
C PHE A 42 -7.01 2.86 12.91
N TYR A 43 -7.51 2.05 11.97
CA TYR A 43 -7.65 0.61 12.14
C TYR A 43 -6.31 -0.07 12.47
N GLN A 44 -5.23 0.26 11.74
CA GLN A 44 -3.90 -0.30 12.02
C GLN A 44 -3.39 0.11 13.40
N ASN A 45 -3.60 1.37 13.82
CA ASN A 45 -3.20 1.84 15.14
C ASN A 45 -3.97 1.10 16.26
N CYS A 46 -5.29 0.91 16.12
CA CYS A 46 -6.09 0.20 17.10
C CYS A 46 -5.73 -1.29 17.18
N LEU A 47 -5.48 -1.93 16.03
CA LEU A 47 -5.06 -3.33 15.98
C LEU A 47 -3.71 -3.57 16.67
N GLN A 48 -2.81 -2.58 16.66
CA GLN A 48 -1.54 -2.65 17.40
C GLN A 48 -1.68 -2.50 18.91
N LEU A 49 -2.72 -1.78 19.37
CA LEU A 49 -2.94 -1.53 20.80
C LEU A 49 -3.61 -2.71 21.50
N ASP A 50 -4.65 -3.30 20.89
CA ASP A 50 -5.34 -4.49 21.39
C ASP A 50 -6.13 -5.18 20.24
N PRO A 51 -5.66 -6.32 19.71
CA PRO A 51 -6.31 -7.02 18.61
C PRO A 51 -7.70 -7.60 18.93
N GLU A 52 -8.04 -7.80 20.21
CA GLU A 52 -9.25 -8.54 20.63
C GLU A 52 -10.36 -7.62 21.16
N GLN A 53 -10.07 -6.36 21.51
CA GLN A 53 -11.04 -5.49 22.20
C GLN A 53 -11.75 -4.44 21.33
N TYR A 54 -11.31 -4.16 20.11
CA TYR A 54 -11.87 -3.03 19.37
C TYR A 54 -12.93 -3.40 18.32
N MET A 55 -13.99 -2.59 18.29
CA MET A 55 -15.12 -2.72 17.34
C MET A 55 -14.83 -2.09 15.96
N VAL A 56 -13.59 -1.63 15.73
CA VAL A 56 -13.16 -0.96 14.50
C VAL A 56 -12.89 -2.01 13.42
N LYS A 57 -13.62 -1.93 12.30
CA LYS A 57 -13.43 -2.82 11.16
C LYS A 57 -12.46 -2.22 10.16
N LYS A 58 -11.73 -3.06 9.44
CA LYS A 58 -10.95 -2.60 8.29
C LYS A 58 -11.89 -2.02 7.23
N PRO A 59 -11.66 -0.80 6.71
CA PRO A 59 -12.45 -0.27 5.61
C PRO A 59 -12.21 -1.08 4.32
N ASP A 60 -13.28 -1.43 3.61
CA ASP A 60 -13.16 -2.05 2.28
C ASP A 60 -13.00 -0.97 1.21
N ASN A 61 -11.77 -0.82 0.72
CA ASN A 61 -11.43 0.18 -0.30
C ASN A 61 -11.56 -0.36 -1.73
N THR A 62 -12.06 -1.58 -1.93
CA THR A 62 -12.21 -2.19 -3.26
C THR A 62 -13.17 -1.37 -4.13
N ARG A 63 -14.30 -0.91 -3.56
CA ARG A 63 -15.26 -0.05 -4.24
C ARG A 63 -14.62 1.28 -4.67
N PHE A 64 -13.84 1.90 -3.79
CA PHE A 64 -13.11 3.11 -4.10
C PHE A 64 -12.17 2.93 -5.30
N HIS A 65 -11.36 1.87 -5.30
CA HIS A 65 -10.43 1.61 -6.40
C HIS A 65 -11.14 1.42 -7.74
N ASN A 66 -12.25 0.70 -7.75
CA ASN A 66 -13.07 0.52 -8.95
C ASN A 66 -13.65 1.86 -9.44
N LEU A 67 -14.12 2.71 -8.52
CA LEU A 67 -14.66 4.03 -8.87
C LEU A 67 -13.58 4.97 -9.41
N LEU A 68 -12.35 4.91 -8.90
CA LEU A 68 -11.22 5.66 -9.49
C LEU A 68 -10.96 5.24 -10.95
N GLN A 69 -10.97 3.93 -11.23
CA GLN A 69 -10.81 3.43 -12.59
C GLN A 69 -11.99 3.83 -13.50
N GLN A 70 -13.22 3.76 -13.00
CA GLN A 70 -14.41 4.07 -13.80
C GLN A 70 -14.59 5.56 -14.05
N GLN A 71 -14.42 6.39 -13.02
CA GLN A 71 -14.75 7.82 -13.06
C GLN A 71 -13.57 8.69 -13.42
N LEU A 72 -12.35 8.29 -13.05
CA LEU A 72 -11.14 9.06 -13.33
C LEU A 72 -10.19 8.38 -14.32
N GLN A 73 -10.42 7.10 -14.65
CA GLN A 73 -9.50 6.29 -15.45
C GLN A 73 -8.09 6.23 -14.85
N LEU A 74 -8.02 6.30 -13.52
CA LEU A 74 -6.78 6.26 -12.75
C LEU A 74 -6.75 5.02 -11.88
N GLU A 75 -5.62 4.34 -11.88
CA GLU A 75 -5.29 3.37 -10.83
C GLU A 75 -5.04 4.11 -9.50
N ILE A 76 -5.27 3.45 -8.37
CA ILE A 76 -5.08 4.04 -7.03
C ILE A 76 -3.71 4.70 -6.88
N ASN A 77 -2.64 4.04 -7.33
CA ASN A 77 -1.28 4.58 -7.24
C ASN A 77 -1.09 5.87 -8.06
N GLN A 78 -1.76 5.99 -9.20
CA GLN A 78 -1.72 7.18 -10.05
C GLN A 78 -2.47 8.33 -9.41
N PHE A 79 -3.63 8.02 -8.82
CA PHE A 79 -4.45 8.97 -8.10
C PHE A 79 -3.70 9.52 -6.87
N VAL A 80 -3.17 8.66 -6.00
CA VAL A 80 -2.40 9.05 -4.81
C VAL A 80 -1.22 9.94 -5.18
N SER A 81 -0.46 9.57 -6.21
CA SER A 81 0.64 10.42 -6.69
C SER A 81 0.13 11.77 -7.18
N SER A 82 -0.97 11.80 -7.93
CA SER A 82 -1.53 13.04 -8.47
C SER A 82 -1.97 13.99 -7.35
N VAL A 83 -2.57 13.45 -6.29
CA VAL A 83 -2.89 14.21 -5.07
C VAL A 83 -1.61 14.74 -4.43
N ALA A 84 -0.62 13.88 -4.18
CA ALA A 84 0.63 14.26 -3.52
C ALA A 84 1.40 15.37 -4.26
N THR A 85 1.47 15.31 -5.59
CA THR A 85 2.20 16.30 -6.40
C THR A 85 1.40 17.56 -6.70
N ASN A 86 0.08 17.56 -6.50
CA ASN A 86 -0.79 18.70 -6.80
C ASN A 86 -1.24 19.42 -5.51
N PRO A 87 -0.62 20.56 -5.16
CA PRO A 87 -0.97 21.30 -3.94
C PRO A 87 -2.44 21.76 -3.90
N LYS A 88 -3.07 21.99 -5.06
CA LYS A 88 -4.49 22.38 -5.12
C LYS A 88 -5.43 21.22 -4.78
N LEU A 89 -5.05 19.99 -5.11
CA LEU A 89 -5.80 18.79 -4.70
C LEU A 89 -5.57 18.48 -3.22
N ARG A 90 -4.36 18.73 -2.69
CA ARG A 90 -4.10 18.59 -1.24
C ARG A 90 -4.89 19.58 -0.40
N GLN A 91 -4.97 20.84 -0.83
CA GLN A 91 -5.77 21.88 -0.15
C GLN A 91 -7.28 21.60 -0.16
N ARG A 92 -7.73 20.62 -0.95
CA ARG A 92 -9.13 20.22 -1.04
C ARG A 92 -9.47 19.05 -0.13
N ALA A 93 -8.50 18.44 0.55
CA ALA A 93 -8.79 17.37 1.50
C ALA A 93 -9.63 17.91 2.68
N PRO A 94 -10.54 17.11 3.25
CA PRO A 94 -11.31 17.51 4.43
C PRO A 94 -10.40 17.70 5.64
N ASP A 95 -10.55 18.83 6.34
CA ASP A 95 -9.83 19.11 7.59
C ASP A 95 -10.51 18.46 8.82
N ASP A 96 -11.68 17.87 8.64
CA ASP A 96 -12.57 17.43 9.73
C ASP A 96 -12.45 15.94 10.08
N ILE A 97 -11.28 15.37 9.81
CA ILE A 97 -10.96 13.98 10.10
C ILE A 97 -10.22 13.89 11.44
N SER A 98 -10.94 13.51 12.49
CA SER A 98 -10.37 13.29 13.82
C SER A 98 -10.77 11.91 14.34
N LEU A 99 -9.77 11.03 14.45
CA LEU A 99 -9.90 9.68 15.01
C LEU A 99 -8.74 9.45 15.97
N THR A 100 -8.99 9.60 17.27
CA THR A 100 -7.93 9.56 18.30
C THR A 100 -8.12 8.44 19.33
N ASP A 101 -9.36 7.95 19.53
CA ASP A 101 -9.68 6.96 20.55
C ASP A 101 -10.33 5.72 19.92
N CYS A 102 -9.68 4.57 20.06
CA CYS A 102 -10.13 3.27 19.55
C CYS A 102 -11.43 2.77 20.17
N ASN A 103 -11.85 3.34 21.30
CA ASN A 103 -13.14 3.05 21.94
C ASN A 103 -14.26 3.98 21.48
N ASP A 104 -13.95 5.09 20.80
CA ASP A 104 -14.94 6.04 20.30
C ASP A 104 -15.55 5.55 18.97
N HIS A 105 -16.44 4.56 19.10
CA HIS A 105 -17.19 4.02 17.98
C HIS A 105 -18.02 5.11 17.27
N ALA A 106 -18.51 6.13 17.98
CA ALA A 106 -19.33 7.17 17.37
C ALA A 106 -18.51 8.06 16.42
N ALA A 107 -17.29 8.44 16.81
CA ALA A 107 -16.37 9.16 15.93
C ALA A 107 -15.96 8.30 14.72
N TYR A 108 -15.64 7.03 14.95
CA TYR A 108 -15.32 6.09 13.87
C TYR A 108 -16.47 5.96 12.86
N GLN A 109 -17.68 5.67 13.34
CA GLN A 109 -18.86 5.51 12.49
C GLN A 109 -19.16 6.79 11.71
N LYS A 110 -19.01 7.97 12.33
CA LYS A 110 -19.20 9.26 11.65
C LYS A 110 -18.24 9.45 10.48
N VAL A 111 -16.97 9.08 10.64
CA VAL A 111 -15.98 9.16 9.55
C VAL A 111 -16.28 8.12 8.47
N LEU A 112 -16.70 6.91 8.86
CA LEU A 112 -17.13 5.87 7.93
C LEU A 112 -18.36 6.31 7.10
N ASP A 113 -19.35 6.91 7.73
CA ASP A 113 -20.56 7.42 7.05
C ASP A 113 -20.20 8.51 6.04
N ARG A 114 -19.24 9.38 6.37
CA ARG A 114 -18.73 10.41 5.44
C ARG A 114 -17.96 9.81 4.28
N TYR A 115 -17.14 8.79 4.55
CA TYR A 115 -16.47 8.04 3.49
C TYR A 115 -17.48 7.42 2.52
N GLU A 116 -18.51 6.75 3.04
CA GLU A 116 -19.57 6.16 2.21
C GLU A 116 -20.36 7.20 1.41
N LEU A 117 -20.63 8.36 2.01
CA LEU A 117 -21.29 9.47 1.33
C LEU A 117 -20.46 10.00 0.15
N GLU A 118 -19.16 10.21 0.36
CA GLU A 118 -18.24 10.69 -0.68
C GLU A 118 -18.03 9.64 -1.78
N LEU A 119 -17.99 8.35 -1.41
CA LEU A 119 -17.96 7.25 -2.37
C LEU A 119 -19.23 7.20 -3.22
N PHE A 120 -20.39 7.33 -2.59
CA PHE A 120 -21.65 7.39 -3.32
C PHE A 120 -21.71 8.60 -4.25
N ALA A 121 -21.24 9.75 -3.79
CA ALA A 121 -21.14 10.95 -4.61
C ALA A 121 -20.20 10.76 -5.81
N LEU A 122 -19.07 10.07 -5.61
CA LEU A 122 -18.14 9.70 -6.68
C LEU A 122 -18.78 8.72 -7.68
N GLU A 123 -19.55 7.74 -7.19
CA GLU A 123 -20.22 6.74 -8.03
C GLU A 123 -21.22 7.37 -9.01
N ILE A 124 -22.01 8.33 -8.54
CA ILE A 124 -23.00 9.03 -9.38
C ILE A 124 -22.41 10.23 -10.13
N ALA A 125 -21.13 10.55 -9.92
CA ALA A 125 -20.49 11.68 -10.56
C ALA A 125 -20.30 11.45 -12.06
N THR A 126 -20.09 12.55 -12.79
CA THR A 126 -19.78 12.47 -14.22
C THR A 126 -18.32 12.06 -14.39
N PRO A 127 -18.01 11.06 -15.25
CA PRO A 127 -16.63 10.68 -15.52
C PRO A 127 -15.82 11.85 -16.06
N VAL A 128 -14.57 11.94 -15.62
CA VAL A 128 -13.63 12.95 -16.08
C VAL A 128 -13.15 12.59 -17.49
N LYS A 129 -13.31 13.52 -18.44
CA LYS A 129 -12.82 13.35 -19.80
C LYS A 129 -11.30 13.43 -19.77
N VAL A 130 -10.66 12.32 -20.06
CA VAL A 130 -9.21 12.25 -20.20
C VAL A 130 -8.77 13.18 -21.33
N SER A 131 -7.98 14.21 -21.02
CA SER A 131 -7.20 14.89 -22.04
C SER A 131 -6.31 13.84 -22.68
N LYS A 132 -6.51 13.57 -23.98
CA LYS A 132 -5.72 12.60 -24.76
C LYS A 132 -4.25 13.02 -24.94
N GLN A 133 -3.78 14.04 -24.24
CA GLN A 133 -2.39 14.46 -24.24
C GLN A 133 -1.58 13.51 -23.35
N ASP A 134 -1.01 12.51 -24.03
CA ASP A 134 0.16 11.73 -23.66
C ASP A 134 0.01 10.62 -22.61
N ALA A 135 -0.76 9.58 -22.94
CA ALA A 135 -0.66 8.27 -22.29
C ALA A 135 0.81 7.75 -22.20
N ALA A 136 1.68 8.15 -23.14
CA ALA A 136 3.10 7.84 -23.13
C ALA A 136 3.89 8.66 -22.07
N SER A 137 3.58 9.95 -21.89
CA SER A 137 4.18 10.79 -20.85
C SER A 137 3.73 10.33 -19.47
N HIS A 138 2.45 9.97 -19.34
CA HIS A 138 1.89 9.42 -18.10
C HIS A 138 2.51 8.07 -17.71
N ARG A 139 2.72 7.14 -18.66
CA ARG A 139 3.43 5.88 -18.37
C ARG A 139 4.87 6.11 -17.93
N LYS A 140 5.59 7.04 -18.56
CA LYS A 140 6.95 7.41 -18.14
C LYS A 140 6.97 8.00 -16.73
N GLN A 141 6.04 8.90 -16.43
CA GLN A 141 5.93 9.51 -15.11
C GLN A 141 5.59 8.46 -14.02
N GLN A 142 4.69 7.51 -14.31
CA GLN A 142 4.37 6.39 -13.42
C GLN A 142 5.57 5.49 -13.16
N GLN A 143 6.30 5.12 -14.22
CA GLN A 143 7.48 4.29 -14.08
C GLN A 143 8.54 5.02 -13.23
N GLN A 144 8.70 6.33 -13.42
CA GLN A 144 9.64 7.14 -12.66
C GLN A 144 9.24 7.29 -11.18
N LEU A 145 7.95 7.41 -10.88
CA LEU A 145 7.41 7.44 -9.51
C LEU A 145 7.52 6.09 -8.82
N ALA A 146 7.20 4.99 -9.50
CA ALA A 146 7.37 3.64 -8.98
C ALA A 146 8.85 3.33 -8.71
N ILE A 147 9.75 3.78 -9.59
CA ILE A 147 11.20 3.69 -9.36
C ILE A 147 11.60 4.54 -8.15
N LYS A 148 11.08 5.76 -8.00
CA LYS A 148 11.40 6.63 -6.87
C LYS A 148 10.94 6.02 -5.54
N SER A 149 9.68 5.56 -5.45
CA SER A 149 9.15 4.94 -4.23
C SER A 149 9.87 3.63 -3.90
N ALA A 150 10.19 2.82 -4.92
CA ALA A 150 11.00 1.62 -4.75
C ALA A 150 12.40 1.95 -4.25
N THR A 151 13.03 2.98 -4.79
CA THR A 151 14.36 3.46 -4.37
C THR A 151 14.35 3.92 -2.91
N GLU A 152 13.34 4.69 -2.50
CA GLU A 152 13.18 5.15 -1.10
C GLU A 152 12.95 3.97 -0.14
N LEU A 153 12.11 3.00 -0.52
CA LEU A 153 11.86 1.82 0.30
C LEU A 153 13.12 0.96 0.42
N LEU A 154 13.84 0.73 -0.68
CA LEU A 154 15.11 0.04 -0.67
C LEU A 154 16.14 0.80 0.16
N ALA A 155 16.21 2.13 0.08
CA ALA A 155 17.15 2.92 0.89
C ALA A 155 16.92 2.74 2.40
N ARG A 156 15.67 2.63 2.85
CA ARG A 156 15.32 2.36 4.26
C ARG A 156 15.55 0.90 4.69
N SER A 157 15.74 -0.01 3.73
CA SER A 157 15.88 -1.43 4.01
C SER A 157 17.32 -1.79 4.38
N LYS A 158 17.51 -2.34 5.58
CA LYS A 158 18.82 -2.82 6.05
C LYS A 158 19.17 -4.17 5.42
N ALA A 159 18.23 -5.09 5.36
CA ALA A 159 18.37 -6.38 4.69
C ALA A 159 17.32 -6.53 3.59
N VAL A 160 17.76 -7.06 2.45
CA VAL A 160 16.91 -7.32 1.29
C VAL A 160 17.26 -8.70 0.79
N ALA A 161 16.28 -9.61 0.80
CA ALA A 161 16.50 -11.01 0.52
C ALA A 161 15.33 -11.64 -0.26
N ILE A 162 15.66 -12.55 -1.17
CA ILE A 162 14.70 -13.51 -1.71
C ILE A 162 14.57 -14.66 -0.72
N VAL A 163 13.33 -15.02 -0.46
CA VAL A 163 12.96 -16.11 0.44
C VAL A 163 12.00 -17.08 -0.23
N SER A 164 12.15 -18.35 0.11
CA SER A 164 11.19 -19.40 -0.20
C SER A 164 10.38 -19.76 1.02
N ILE A 165 9.16 -20.27 0.81
CA ILE A 165 8.30 -20.74 1.90
C ILE A 165 8.49 -22.24 2.06
N ILE A 166 8.81 -22.68 3.28
CA ILE A 166 8.99 -24.09 3.62
C ILE A 166 8.12 -24.49 4.81
N ASP A 167 7.82 -25.78 4.93
CA ASP A 167 7.22 -26.35 6.13
C ASP A 167 8.30 -26.45 7.22
N ARG A 168 8.05 -25.87 8.38
CA ARG A 168 8.94 -25.95 9.55
C ARG A 168 9.25 -27.40 9.93
N ASN A 169 8.29 -28.31 9.75
CA ASN A 169 8.46 -29.72 10.09
C ASN A 169 9.45 -30.45 9.17
N SER A 170 9.83 -29.84 8.03
CA SER A 170 10.89 -30.37 7.16
C SER A 170 12.31 -30.03 7.65
N LEU A 171 12.45 -29.14 8.64
CA LEU A 171 13.74 -28.75 9.20
C LEU A 171 14.25 -29.79 10.19
N SER A 172 15.57 -29.96 10.26
CA SER A 172 16.20 -30.76 11.31
C SER A 172 16.04 -30.12 12.69
N THR A 173 16.18 -30.90 13.77
CA THR A 173 16.08 -30.40 15.15
C THR A 173 17.03 -29.24 15.44
N LEU A 174 18.24 -29.27 14.88
CA LEU A 174 19.23 -28.21 15.01
C LEU A 174 18.82 -26.91 14.27
N GLU A 175 18.19 -27.05 13.11
CA GLU A 175 17.68 -25.90 12.36
C GLU A 175 16.45 -25.29 13.02
N GLN A 176 15.60 -26.13 13.61
CA GLN A 176 14.44 -25.68 14.40
C GLN A 176 14.89 -24.95 15.69
N SER A 177 15.98 -25.36 16.33
CA SER A 177 16.48 -24.67 17.54
C SER A 177 17.05 -23.27 17.25
N ASN A 178 17.50 -23.01 16.03
CA ASN A 178 17.97 -21.69 15.60
C ASN A 178 16.83 -20.72 15.23
N PHE A 179 15.57 -21.18 15.31
CA PHE A 179 14.36 -20.43 14.94
C PHE A 179 13.66 -19.74 16.15
N LEU A 180 14.33 -19.59 17.29
CA LEU A 180 13.72 -19.08 18.52
C LEU A 180 13.48 -17.56 18.48
N HIS A 181 12.45 -17.12 17.77
CA HIS A 181 11.60 -16.07 18.33
C HIS A 181 10.46 -16.79 19.09
N PRO A 182 10.40 -16.71 20.43
CA PRO A 182 9.53 -17.54 21.27
C PRO A 182 8.02 -17.43 20.97
N GLU A 183 7.62 -16.45 20.16
CA GLU A 183 6.21 -16.11 19.91
C GLU A 183 5.67 -16.70 18.59
N TYR A 184 6.53 -17.28 17.73
CA TYR A 184 6.11 -17.67 16.39
C TYR A 184 5.53 -19.10 16.32
N LYS A 185 4.20 -19.21 16.18
CA LYS A 185 3.47 -20.50 16.18
C LYS A 185 3.16 -21.08 14.78
N GLY A 186 3.58 -20.42 13.71
CA GLY A 186 3.20 -20.79 12.33
C GLY A 186 3.90 -22.07 11.83
N ARG A 187 3.17 -22.90 11.05
CA ARG A 187 3.73 -24.10 10.40
C ARG A 187 4.67 -23.76 9.23
N TYR A 188 4.35 -22.72 8.47
CA TYR A 188 5.15 -22.29 7.33
C TYR A 188 6.03 -21.11 7.70
N ILE A 189 7.25 -21.10 7.16
CA ILE A 189 8.29 -20.13 7.50
C ILE A 189 9.02 -19.68 6.23
N TYR A 190 9.69 -18.53 6.29
CA TYR A 190 10.59 -18.08 5.25
C TYR A 190 11.96 -18.73 5.43
N ARG A 191 12.50 -19.31 4.35
CA ARG A 191 13.89 -19.67 4.19
C ARG A 191 14.57 -18.66 3.28
N VAL A 192 15.62 -18.03 3.78
CA VAL A 192 16.43 -17.07 3.03
C VAL A 192 17.30 -17.81 2.04
N ASP A 193 17.16 -17.47 0.76
CA ASP A 193 17.91 -18.12 -0.32
C ASP A 193 19.06 -17.22 -0.82
N GLN A 194 18.80 -15.93 -1.08
CA GLN A 194 19.80 -14.98 -1.61
C GLN A 194 19.48 -13.52 -1.27
N GLY A 195 20.44 -12.61 -1.38
CA GLY A 195 20.22 -11.18 -1.09
C GLY A 195 21.33 -10.22 -1.52
N TRP A 196 21.15 -8.94 -1.21
CA TRP A 196 21.96 -7.80 -1.73
C TRP A 196 22.60 -6.92 -0.67
N ARG A 197 22.36 -7.14 0.62
CA ARG A 197 22.87 -6.27 1.68
C ARG A 197 23.25 -7.10 2.89
N ASN A 198 22.72 -6.77 4.07
CA ASN A 198 22.90 -7.58 5.24
C ASN A 198 22.21 -8.94 5.08
N ILE A 199 22.81 -9.95 5.70
CA ILE A 199 22.33 -11.32 5.69
C ILE A 199 21.42 -11.48 6.91
N PRO A 200 20.10 -11.59 6.74
CA PRO A 200 19.20 -11.87 7.84
C PRO A 200 19.32 -13.33 8.30
N SER A 201 18.63 -13.69 9.37
CA SER A 201 18.54 -15.07 9.84
C SER A 201 18.08 -15.99 8.71
N ARG A 202 18.76 -17.12 8.51
CA ARG A 202 18.49 -18.06 7.42
C ARG A 202 17.03 -18.56 7.41
N TYR A 203 16.43 -18.67 8.58
CA TYR A 203 15.03 -19.03 8.75
C TYR A 203 14.31 -17.92 9.53
N MET A 204 13.15 -17.49 9.05
CA MET A 204 12.36 -16.41 9.65
C MET A 204 10.87 -16.76 9.71
N GLY A 205 10.19 -16.31 10.76
CA GLY A 205 8.72 -16.38 10.82
C GLY A 205 8.09 -15.56 9.70
N MET A 206 6.91 -15.95 9.23
CA MET A 206 6.16 -15.18 8.25
C MET A 206 5.34 -14.07 8.90
N GLN A 207 5.25 -12.92 8.24
CA GLN A 207 4.39 -11.81 8.68
C GLN A 207 2.89 -12.17 8.71
N SER A 208 2.47 -13.20 7.96
CA SER A 208 1.08 -13.67 7.91
C SER A 208 1.04 -15.19 7.90
N TYR A 209 0.13 -15.77 8.68
CA TYR A 209 -0.06 -17.21 8.75
C TYR A 209 -0.66 -17.74 7.44
N LEU A 210 -0.03 -18.75 6.86
CA LEU A 210 -0.56 -19.45 5.69
C LEU A 210 -1.29 -20.74 6.10
N THR A 211 -2.45 -20.95 5.50
CA THR A 211 -3.12 -22.25 5.47
C THR A 211 -2.44 -23.18 4.47
N GLU A 212 -2.65 -24.49 4.61
CA GLU A 212 -2.11 -25.49 3.68
C GLU A 212 -2.59 -25.29 2.24
N GLN A 213 -3.84 -24.86 2.06
CA GLN A 213 -4.39 -24.53 0.75
C GLN A 213 -3.70 -23.32 0.11
N GLN A 214 -3.39 -22.28 0.90
CA GLN A 214 -2.65 -21.11 0.43
C GLN A 214 -1.19 -21.45 0.11
N TYR A 215 -0.55 -22.31 0.89
CA TYR A 215 0.81 -22.79 0.61
C TYR A 215 0.88 -23.57 -0.71
N GLY A 216 -0.12 -24.42 -0.98
CA GLY A 216 -0.20 -25.21 -2.21
C GLY A 216 -0.35 -24.36 -3.48
N LYS A 217 -1.10 -23.25 -3.39
CA LYS A 217 -1.43 -22.39 -4.54
C LYS A 217 -0.58 -21.11 -4.65
N GLY A 218 0.13 -20.76 -3.59
CA GLY A 218 0.84 -19.49 -3.48
C GLY A 218 2.19 -19.46 -4.20
N PRO A 219 2.73 -18.24 -4.44
CA PRO A 219 4.06 -18.08 -5.01
C PRO A 219 5.12 -18.71 -4.11
N LYS A 220 6.09 -19.38 -4.73
CA LYS A 220 7.14 -20.13 -4.01
C LYS A 220 8.32 -19.27 -3.59
N SER A 221 8.42 -18.07 -4.17
CA SER A 221 9.51 -17.11 -3.96
C SER A 221 8.93 -15.72 -3.70
N TRP A 222 9.53 -15.04 -2.73
CA TRP A 222 9.08 -13.74 -2.23
C TRP A 222 10.30 -12.84 -2.01
N LEU A 223 10.12 -11.53 -2.16
CA LEU A 223 11.12 -10.53 -1.80
C LEU A 223 10.79 -9.93 -0.45
N LEU A 224 11.74 -9.99 0.46
CA LEU A 224 11.62 -9.57 1.85
C LEU A 224 12.54 -8.38 2.12
N LEU A 225 11.97 -7.32 2.66
CA LEU A 225 12.67 -6.09 3.06
C LEU A 225 12.57 -5.93 4.57
N LEU A 226 13.71 -5.85 5.24
CA LEU A 226 13.79 -5.62 6.69
C LEU A 226 14.37 -4.25 7.01
N ASP A 227 13.91 -3.68 8.12
CA ASP A 227 14.48 -2.47 8.67
C ASP A 227 15.77 -2.74 9.46
N GLN A 228 16.27 -1.69 10.10
CA GLN A 228 17.48 -1.69 10.91
C GLN A 228 17.38 -2.56 12.18
N HIS A 229 16.17 -2.90 12.61
CA HIS A 229 15.86 -3.75 13.76
C HIS A 229 15.49 -5.19 13.35
N ASN A 230 15.71 -5.56 12.07
CA ASN A 230 15.31 -6.84 11.48
C ASN A 230 13.79 -7.08 11.50
N GLN A 231 12.98 -6.02 11.59
CA GLN A 231 11.53 -6.09 11.47
C GLN A 231 11.10 -6.01 10.01
N PHE A 232 9.96 -6.62 9.68
CA PHE A 232 9.41 -6.60 8.33
C PHE A 232 8.98 -5.17 7.95
N LEU A 233 9.66 -4.58 6.96
CA LEU A 233 9.15 -3.37 6.30
C LEU A 233 8.08 -3.74 5.28
N LYS A 234 8.38 -4.73 4.43
CA LYS A 234 7.48 -5.20 3.39
C LYS A 234 7.89 -6.58 2.89
N VAL A 235 6.90 -7.36 2.47
CA VAL A 235 7.08 -8.65 1.81
C VAL A 235 6.26 -8.61 0.52
N PHE A 236 6.89 -8.95 -0.59
CA PHE A 236 6.28 -8.96 -1.92
C PHE A 236 6.33 -10.38 -2.49
N ASP A 237 5.32 -10.77 -3.24
CA ASP A 237 5.51 -11.90 -4.14
C ASP A 237 6.48 -11.54 -5.28
N GLU A 238 7.02 -12.54 -5.97
CA GLU A 238 8.00 -12.32 -7.03
C GLU A 238 7.44 -11.48 -8.21
N ALA A 239 6.14 -11.55 -8.49
CA ALA A 239 5.52 -10.81 -9.58
C ALA A 239 5.45 -9.30 -9.26
N GLU A 240 5.08 -8.96 -8.03
CA GLU A 240 5.05 -7.60 -7.49
C GLU A 240 6.47 -7.04 -7.26
N ALA A 241 7.44 -7.91 -6.98
CA ALA A 241 8.82 -7.52 -6.69
C ALA A 241 9.63 -7.06 -7.91
N ARG A 242 9.12 -7.22 -9.15
CA ARG A 242 9.90 -7.00 -10.40
C ARG A 242 10.62 -5.65 -10.46
N VAL A 243 9.96 -4.56 -10.07
CA VAL A 243 10.56 -3.21 -10.08
C VAL A 243 11.75 -3.14 -9.12
N TYR A 244 11.63 -3.74 -7.93
CA TYR A 244 12.68 -3.79 -6.93
C TYR A 244 13.86 -4.66 -7.38
N LEU A 245 13.57 -5.85 -7.93
CA LEU A 245 14.60 -6.77 -8.43
C LEU A 245 15.40 -6.14 -9.58
N ASN A 246 14.74 -5.42 -10.48
CA ASN A 246 15.41 -4.69 -11.55
C ASN A 246 16.35 -3.59 -11.03
N LEU A 247 15.97 -2.90 -9.95
CA LEU A 247 16.81 -1.86 -9.33
C LEU A 247 17.99 -2.46 -8.54
N LEU A 248 17.78 -3.60 -7.89
CA LEU A 248 18.80 -4.30 -7.10
C LEU A 248 19.85 -5.01 -7.98
N GLY A 249 19.46 -5.47 -9.18
CA GLY A 249 20.35 -6.20 -10.06
C GLY A 249 20.65 -7.61 -9.55
N LYS A 250 21.92 -8.06 -9.65
CA LYS A 250 22.31 -9.42 -9.24
C LYS A 250 22.52 -9.51 -7.71
N PRO A 251 22.06 -10.59 -7.05
CA PRO A 251 22.32 -10.81 -5.62
C PRO A 251 23.82 -10.83 -5.32
N GLU A 252 24.20 -10.22 -4.20
CA GLU A 252 25.58 -10.18 -3.69
C GLU A 252 25.96 -11.48 -2.97
N TRP A 253 24.97 -12.17 -2.40
CA TRP A 253 25.18 -13.40 -1.66
C TRP A 253 24.01 -14.38 -1.81
N HIS A 254 24.29 -15.66 -1.59
CA HIS A 254 23.29 -16.72 -1.54
C HIS A 254 23.71 -17.84 -0.59
N PHE A 255 22.76 -18.66 -0.17
CA PHE A 255 23.04 -19.93 0.49
C PHE A 255 23.18 -21.04 -0.56
N ASP A 256 24.14 -21.94 -0.39
CA ASP A 256 24.23 -23.16 -1.20
C ASP A 256 23.27 -24.25 -0.66
N ASN A 257 23.23 -25.40 -1.34
CA ASN A 257 22.37 -26.53 -0.96
C ASN A 257 22.72 -27.12 0.41
N GLN A 258 23.95 -26.90 0.90
CA GLN A 258 24.41 -27.34 2.21
C GLN A 258 24.11 -26.29 3.28
N GLY A 259 23.69 -25.09 2.88
CA GLY A 259 23.38 -23.99 3.76
C GLY A 259 24.55 -23.09 4.10
N ASN A 260 25.67 -23.20 3.39
CA ASN A 260 26.78 -22.29 3.57
C ASN A 260 26.50 -21.00 2.82
N LEU A 261 26.85 -19.88 3.45
CA LEU A 261 26.77 -18.57 2.83
C LEU A 261 27.90 -18.41 1.81
N GLN A 262 27.53 -18.13 0.57
CA GLN A 262 28.42 -17.79 -0.53
C GLN A 262 28.27 -16.32 -0.88
N ARG A 263 29.39 -15.62 -1.09
CA ARG A 263 29.42 -14.23 -1.60
C ARG A 263 30.01 -14.23 -3.00
N ARG A 264 29.42 -13.47 -3.90
CA ARG A 264 29.92 -13.30 -5.28
C ARG A 264 30.73 -12.03 -5.43
#